data_AF-A0AAJ4ZM00-F1
#
_entry.id   AF-A0AAJ4ZM00-F1
#
_cell.length_a   1.000
_cell.length_b   1.000
_cell.length_c   1.000
_cell.angle_alpha   90.00
_cell.angle_beta   90.00
_cell.angle_gamma   90.00
#
_symmetry.space_group_name_H-M   'P 1'
#
loop_
_entity.id
_entity.type
_entity.pdbx_description
1 polymer ?
#
loop_
_entity_poly.entity_id
_entity_poly.type
_entity_poly.pdbx_seq_one_letter_code
_entity_poly.pdbx_strand_id
1 'polypeptide(L)'
;MGHVRLGVLPRTKEWKEVVGLIAAGANVSQIAQATIAAAEKAFSFVMKDVGYTEAVWLMTQMAIAAKKPDILLHLAAAGIHLPADPSLTDVTTAITEALDRRVEGNGKRSDLGMLANRAIVGAVNDVLAPKLHSLFSSDPDTMRAALADLGKPREFGEFSRHFFARLANEGLQYFLSKVVNTQLGELLSQTRCGLGDAISGPQHHLPAQRRQGRGVHQPPAGVSGSRDVGL
;
A
#
# COMPACT_ATOMS: atom_id res chain seq x y z
N MET A 1 27.46 7.06 4.85
CA MET A 1 26.83 7.84 3.76
C MET A 1 25.66 7.04 3.21
N GLY A 2 24.49 7.19 3.80
CA GLY A 2 23.32 6.37 3.46
C GLY A 2 22.08 6.99 4.10
N HIS A 3 21.71 8.17 3.62
CA HIS A 3 20.46 8.79 4.05
C HIS A 3 19.33 7.94 3.48
N VAL A 4 18.67 7.19 4.35
CA VAL A 4 17.38 6.59 4.02
C VAL A 4 16.49 7.76 3.63
N ARG A 5 16.25 7.92 2.34
CA ARG A 5 15.19 8.79 1.83
C ARG A 5 13.87 8.11 2.17
N LEU A 6 13.45 8.21 3.42
CA LEU A 6 12.03 8.17 3.76
C LEU A 6 11.45 9.46 3.18
N GLY A 7 11.24 9.47 1.86
CA GLY A 7 10.45 10.51 1.22
C GLY A 7 9.12 10.54 1.94
N VAL A 8 8.75 11.72 2.45
CA VAL A 8 7.42 11.98 3.02
C VAL A 8 6.40 11.41 2.07
N LEU A 9 5.68 10.34 2.46
CA LEU A 9 4.80 9.59 1.58
C LEU A 9 3.67 10.52 1.09
N PRO A 10 3.68 11.01 -0.16
CA PRO A 10 2.59 11.82 -0.70
C PRO A 10 1.32 10.98 -0.94
N ARG A 11 1.38 9.69 -0.60
CA ARG A 11 0.47 8.60 -0.99
C ARG A 11 -0.57 8.27 0.08
N THR A 12 -0.42 8.80 1.29
CA THR A 12 -1.27 8.46 2.44
C THR A 12 -1.96 9.65 3.07
N LYS A 13 -1.74 10.89 2.61
CA LYS A 13 -2.27 12.08 3.30
C LYS A 13 -3.79 12.08 3.35
N GLU A 14 -4.43 11.87 2.22
CA GLU A 14 -5.89 11.84 2.09
C GLU A 14 -6.48 10.61 2.80
N TRP A 15 -5.77 9.49 2.79
CA TRP A 15 -6.19 8.32 3.55
C TRP A 15 -6.00 8.49 5.06
N LYS A 16 -4.98 9.24 5.52
CA LYS A 16 -4.83 9.63 6.93
C LYS A 16 -6.00 10.49 7.38
N GLU A 17 -6.53 11.35 6.51
CA GLU A 17 -7.74 12.14 6.76
C GLU A 17 -8.98 11.26 6.92
N VAL A 18 -9.18 10.26 6.06
CA VAL A 18 -10.26 9.26 6.20
C VAL A 18 -10.19 8.56 7.56
N VAL A 19 -9.00 8.05 7.94
CA VAL A 19 -8.83 7.37 9.23
C VAL A 19 -9.01 8.34 10.41
N GLY A 20 -8.56 9.59 10.27
CA GLY A 20 -8.78 10.63 11.27
C GLY A 20 -10.26 10.94 11.49
N LEU A 21 -11.06 11.01 10.42
CA LEU A 21 -12.52 11.19 10.51
C LEU A 21 -13.20 10.02 11.22
N ILE A 22 -12.76 8.77 10.95
CA ILE A 22 -13.26 7.59 11.65
C ILE A 22 -12.91 7.66 13.15
N ALA A 23 -11.65 7.98 13.48
CA ALA A 23 -11.20 8.10 14.87
C ALA A 23 -11.91 9.23 15.64
N ALA A 24 -12.27 10.31 14.95
CA ALA A 24 -13.00 11.44 15.53
C ALA A 24 -14.52 11.20 15.65
N GLY A 25 -15.04 10.05 15.21
CA GLY A 25 -16.47 9.76 15.24
C GLY A 25 -17.29 10.61 14.27
N ALA A 26 -16.69 11.02 13.14
CA ALA A 26 -17.37 11.82 12.12
C ALA A 26 -18.58 11.07 11.54
N ASN A 27 -19.53 11.82 10.97
CA ASN A 27 -20.71 11.21 10.37
C ASN A 27 -20.37 10.45 9.08
N VAL A 28 -21.22 9.49 8.72
CA VAL A 28 -21.00 8.58 7.58
C VAL A 28 -20.80 9.35 6.27
N SER A 29 -21.53 10.45 6.06
CA SER A 29 -21.42 11.27 4.84
C SER A 29 -20.05 11.93 4.71
N GLN A 30 -19.47 12.41 5.81
CA GLN A 30 -18.12 13.00 5.83
C GLN A 30 -17.05 11.95 5.53
N ILE A 31 -17.15 10.77 6.15
CA ILE A 31 -16.23 9.65 5.91
C ILE A 31 -16.32 9.20 4.44
N ALA A 32 -17.54 9.10 3.90
CA ALA A 32 -17.77 8.72 2.51
C ALA A 32 -17.14 9.74 1.54
N GLN A 33 -17.38 11.04 1.74
CA GLN A 33 -16.81 12.09 0.89
C GLN A 33 -15.28 12.09 0.90
N ALA A 34 -14.67 11.96 2.09
CA ALA A 34 -13.22 11.85 2.22
C ALA A 34 -12.67 10.58 1.56
N THR A 35 -13.39 9.47 1.66
CA THR A 35 -13.02 8.20 1.01
C THR A 35 -13.05 8.32 -0.51
N ILE A 36 -14.06 8.99 -1.08
CA ILE A 36 -14.14 9.26 -2.52
C ILE A 36 -12.94 10.09 -2.97
N ALA A 37 -12.65 11.20 -2.28
CA ALA A 37 -11.51 12.06 -2.61
C ALA A 37 -10.16 11.32 -2.52
N ALA A 38 -9.99 10.49 -1.48
CA ALA A 38 -8.80 9.67 -1.30
C ALA A 38 -8.67 8.61 -2.42
N ALA A 39 -9.78 7.98 -2.79
CA ALA A 39 -9.83 7.00 -3.87
C ALA A 39 -9.53 7.63 -5.24
N GLU A 40 -10.13 8.77 -5.59
CA GLU A 40 -9.87 9.48 -6.85
C GLU A 40 -8.38 9.80 -7.00
N LYS A 41 -7.77 10.33 -5.94
CA LYS A 41 -6.34 10.65 -5.94
C LYS A 41 -5.47 9.40 -6.05
N ALA A 42 -5.84 8.32 -5.37
CA ALA A 42 -5.14 7.05 -5.45
C ALA A 42 -5.22 6.43 -6.86
N PHE A 43 -6.40 6.40 -7.47
CA PHE A 43 -6.61 5.85 -8.82
C PHE A 43 -5.95 6.69 -9.92
N SER A 44 -5.83 8.01 -9.75
CA SER A 44 -5.08 8.85 -10.71
C SER A 44 -3.62 8.42 -10.89
N PHE A 45 -3.02 7.83 -9.86
CA PHE A 45 -1.68 7.26 -9.92
C PHE A 45 -1.67 5.84 -10.51
N VAL A 46 -2.70 5.04 -10.23
CA VAL A 46 -2.86 3.69 -10.82
C VAL A 46 -2.83 3.75 -12.35
N MET A 47 -3.40 4.80 -12.95
CA MET A 47 -3.38 5.01 -14.41
C MET A 47 -1.98 5.16 -15.02
N LYS A 48 -0.95 5.42 -14.22
CA LYS A 48 0.45 5.53 -14.66
C LYS A 48 1.27 4.27 -14.41
N ASP A 49 0.68 3.25 -13.79
CA ASP A 49 1.35 2.01 -13.47
C ASP A 49 1.37 1.06 -14.67
N VAL A 50 2.55 0.53 -14.99
CA VAL A 50 2.76 -0.34 -16.16
C VAL A 50 1.94 -1.62 -16.05
N GLY A 51 1.90 -2.24 -14.86
CA GLY A 51 1.15 -3.48 -14.64
C GLY A 51 -0.35 -3.27 -14.78
N TYR A 52 -0.88 -2.16 -14.28
CA TYR A 52 -2.28 -1.79 -14.51
C TYR A 52 -2.59 -1.55 -16.00
N THR A 53 -1.77 -0.73 -16.68
CA THR A 53 -2.00 -0.44 -18.10
C THR A 53 -1.93 -1.69 -18.97
N GLU A 54 -1.03 -2.62 -18.63
CA GLU A 54 -0.90 -3.89 -19.34
C GLU A 54 -2.12 -4.79 -19.09
N ALA A 55 -2.61 -4.88 -17.85
CA ALA A 55 -3.83 -5.66 -17.57
C ALA A 55 -5.03 -5.14 -18.38
N VAL A 56 -5.23 -3.81 -18.44
CA VAL A 56 -6.30 -3.20 -19.25
C VAL A 56 -6.10 -3.50 -20.75
N TRP A 57 -4.86 -3.44 -21.22
CA TRP A 57 -4.53 -3.76 -22.59
C TRP A 57 -4.83 -5.24 -22.91
N LEU A 58 -4.37 -6.18 -22.09
CA LEU A 58 -4.63 -7.63 -22.24
C LEU A 58 -6.13 -7.93 -22.22
N MET A 59 -6.89 -7.35 -21.28
CA MET A 59 -8.35 -7.46 -21.22
C MET A 59 -9.00 -7.05 -22.55
N THR A 60 -8.52 -5.95 -23.15
CA THR A 60 -9.01 -5.47 -24.45
C THR A 60 -8.57 -6.40 -25.58
N GLN A 61 -7.34 -6.91 -25.56
CA GLN A 61 -6.86 -7.86 -26.56
C GLN A 61 -7.64 -9.17 -26.55
N MET A 62 -8.06 -9.66 -25.37
CA MET A 62 -8.93 -10.84 -25.27
C MET A 62 -10.26 -10.62 -25.99
N ALA A 63 -10.90 -9.45 -25.80
CA ALA A 63 -12.15 -9.11 -26.47
C ALA A 63 -11.97 -8.92 -27.98
N ILE A 64 -10.85 -8.35 -28.42
CA ILE A 64 -10.53 -8.21 -29.85
C ILE A 64 -10.30 -9.59 -30.48
N ALA A 65 -9.47 -10.44 -29.85
CA ALA A 65 -9.13 -11.77 -30.33
C ALA A 65 -10.36 -12.65 -30.45
N ALA A 66 -11.31 -12.54 -29.51
CA ALA A 66 -12.58 -13.27 -29.52
C ALA A 66 -13.44 -13.02 -30.77
N LYS A 67 -13.22 -11.90 -31.48
CA LYS A 67 -13.93 -11.56 -32.73
C LYS A 67 -13.18 -11.98 -33.99
N LYS A 68 -12.04 -12.65 -33.87
CA LYS A 68 -11.17 -13.02 -34.98
C LYS A 68 -11.39 -14.49 -35.37
N PRO A 69 -11.13 -14.85 -36.65
CA PRO A 69 -11.29 -16.24 -37.09
C PRO A 69 -10.38 -17.22 -36.35
N ASP A 70 -9.16 -16.78 -36.03
CA ASP A 70 -8.20 -17.55 -35.24
C ASP A 70 -7.92 -16.83 -33.92
N ILE A 71 -8.66 -17.21 -32.88
CA ILE A 71 -8.56 -16.61 -31.54
C ILE A 71 -7.17 -16.84 -30.95
N LEU A 72 -6.64 -18.07 -31.06
CA LEU A 72 -5.37 -18.45 -30.43
C LEU A 72 -4.19 -17.69 -31.05
N LEU A 73 -4.18 -17.53 -32.37
CA LEU A 73 -3.16 -16.74 -33.06
C LEU A 73 -3.15 -15.27 -32.61
N HIS A 74 -4.33 -14.67 -32.45
CA HIS A 74 -4.44 -13.27 -32.02
C HIS A 74 -4.09 -13.08 -30.54
N LEU A 75 -4.44 -14.05 -29.68
CA LEU A 75 -3.99 -14.07 -28.29
C LEU A 75 -2.47 -14.22 -28.19
N ALA A 76 -1.87 -15.09 -29.01
CA ALA A 76 -0.42 -15.27 -29.05
C ALA A 76 0.30 -13.98 -29.51
N ALA A 77 -0.25 -13.25 -30.47
CA ALA A 77 0.26 -11.94 -30.87
C ALA A 77 0.18 -10.89 -29.76
N ALA A 78 -0.78 -11.03 -28.84
CA ALA A 78 -0.88 -10.23 -27.63
C ALA A 78 -0.01 -10.75 -26.47
N GLY A 79 0.78 -11.81 -26.68
CA GLY A 79 1.64 -12.42 -25.67
C GLY A 79 0.93 -13.44 -24.76
N ILE A 80 -0.33 -13.78 -25.03
CA ILE A 80 -1.08 -14.84 -24.33
C ILE A 80 -0.94 -16.13 -25.14
N HIS A 81 -0.01 -16.98 -24.75
CA HIS A 81 0.25 -18.25 -25.43
C HIS A 81 -0.59 -19.37 -24.81
N LEU A 82 -1.48 -19.96 -25.61
CA LEU A 82 -2.36 -21.04 -25.18
C LEU A 82 -2.07 -22.31 -26.00
N PRO A 83 -2.22 -23.51 -25.40
CA PRO A 83 -2.19 -24.76 -26.14
C PRO A 83 -3.40 -24.85 -27.08
N ALA A 84 -3.37 -25.82 -28.00
CA ALA A 84 -4.45 -26.02 -28.98
C ALA A 84 -5.81 -26.28 -28.32
N ASP A 85 -5.82 -26.98 -27.19
CA ASP A 85 -6.98 -27.23 -26.34
C ASP A 85 -6.76 -26.62 -24.95
N PRO A 86 -7.10 -25.34 -24.75
CA PRO A 86 -6.81 -24.63 -23.51
C PRO A 86 -7.81 -24.97 -22.40
N SER A 87 -7.28 -25.21 -21.20
CA SER A 87 -8.05 -25.21 -19.96
C SER A 87 -8.16 -23.81 -19.35
N LEU A 88 -9.04 -23.63 -18.36
CA LEU A 88 -9.15 -22.37 -17.62
C LEU A 88 -7.83 -22.02 -16.90
N THR A 89 -7.12 -23.04 -16.43
CA THR A 89 -5.79 -22.90 -15.81
C THR A 89 -4.76 -22.43 -16.82
N ASP A 90 -4.80 -22.93 -18.06
CA ASP A 90 -3.89 -22.45 -19.11
C ASP A 90 -4.15 -20.97 -19.43
N VAL A 91 -5.43 -20.56 -19.51
CA VAL A 91 -5.79 -19.15 -19.76
C VAL A 91 -5.29 -18.24 -18.64
N THR A 92 -5.56 -18.58 -17.39
CA THR A 92 -5.16 -17.75 -16.24
C THR A 92 -3.65 -17.71 -16.05
N THR A 93 -2.95 -18.82 -16.27
CA THR A 93 -1.48 -18.89 -16.28
C THR A 93 -0.91 -18.02 -17.40
N ALA A 94 -1.39 -18.17 -18.64
CA ALA A 94 -0.89 -17.42 -19.79
C ALA A 94 -1.07 -15.90 -19.63
N ILE A 95 -2.16 -15.44 -19.01
CA ILE A 95 -2.37 -14.02 -18.68
C ILE A 95 -1.37 -13.54 -17.64
N THR A 96 -1.16 -14.33 -16.58
CA THR A 96 -0.19 -14.02 -15.53
C THR A 96 1.21 -13.86 -16.13
N GLU A 97 1.62 -14.82 -16.97
CA GLU A 97 2.92 -14.75 -17.63
C GLU A 97 3.04 -13.62 -18.65
N ALA A 98 1.98 -13.31 -19.40
CA ALA A 98 1.98 -12.20 -20.35
C ALA A 98 2.24 -10.88 -19.63
N LEU A 99 1.58 -10.68 -18.48
CA LEU A 99 1.77 -9.51 -17.65
C LEU A 99 3.16 -9.47 -17.01
N ASP A 100 3.64 -10.59 -16.47
CA ASP A 100 4.97 -10.67 -15.87
C ASP A 100 6.08 -10.39 -16.90
N ARG A 101 6.00 -10.94 -18.11
CA ARG A 101 6.95 -10.64 -19.21
C ARG A 101 7.03 -9.14 -19.51
N ARG A 102 5.88 -8.44 -19.49
CA ARG A 102 5.83 -6.99 -19.72
C ARG A 102 6.43 -6.20 -18.56
N VAL A 103 6.16 -6.62 -17.33
CA VAL A 103 6.60 -5.94 -16.11
C VAL A 103 8.09 -6.13 -15.86
N GLU A 104 8.61 -7.34 -16.09
CA GLU A 104 10.04 -7.67 -16.00
C GLU A 104 10.86 -6.94 -17.06
N GLY A 105 10.36 -6.84 -18.30
CA GLY A 105 10.99 -6.07 -19.36
C GLY A 105 11.10 -4.56 -19.08
N ASN A 106 10.32 -4.04 -18.12
CA ASN A 106 10.33 -2.63 -17.69
C ASN A 106 10.99 -2.40 -16.31
N GLY A 107 11.53 -3.45 -15.68
CA GLY A 107 12.34 -3.36 -14.45
C GLY A 107 11.60 -2.90 -13.19
N LYS A 108 10.27 -2.95 -13.15
CA LYS A 108 9.46 -2.43 -12.03
C LYS A 108 8.30 -3.34 -11.66
N ARG A 109 8.55 -4.32 -10.78
CA ARG A 109 7.46 -5.01 -10.07
C ARG A 109 6.80 -4.01 -9.12
N SER A 110 5.50 -3.78 -9.28
CA SER A 110 4.74 -2.84 -8.45
C SER A 110 3.62 -3.57 -7.70
N ASP A 111 3.30 -3.09 -6.49
CA ASP A 111 2.18 -3.61 -5.71
C ASP A 111 0.86 -3.48 -6.50
N LEU A 112 0.69 -2.38 -7.25
CA LEU A 112 -0.47 -2.17 -8.11
C LEU A 112 -0.54 -3.13 -9.29
N GLY A 113 0.60 -3.46 -9.91
CA GLY A 113 0.67 -4.47 -10.96
C GLY A 113 0.26 -5.85 -10.45
N MET A 114 0.61 -6.20 -9.21
CA MET A 114 0.14 -7.44 -8.59
C MET A 114 -1.37 -7.43 -8.32
N LEU A 115 -1.93 -6.31 -7.87
CA LEU A 115 -3.38 -6.17 -7.71
C LEU A 115 -4.10 -6.25 -9.06
N ALA A 116 -3.55 -5.62 -10.10
CA ALA A 116 -4.10 -5.70 -11.45
C ALA A 116 -4.07 -7.12 -12.01
N ASN A 117 -2.98 -7.86 -11.79
CA ASN A 117 -2.86 -9.28 -12.15
C ASN A 117 -3.95 -10.13 -11.46
N ARG A 118 -4.08 -10.01 -10.13
CA ARG A 118 -5.11 -10.74 -9.37
C ARG A 118 -6.52 -10.38 -9.83
N ALA A 119 -6.77 -9.10 -10.10
CA ALA A 119 -8.06 -8.62 -10.57
C ALA A 119 -8.42 -9.20 -11.95
N ILE A 120 -7.49 -9.21 -12.92
CA ILE A 120 -7.78 -9.75 -14.27
C ILE A 120 -7.94 -11.26 -14.24
N VAL A 121 -7.09 -11.99 -13.51
CA VAL A 121 -7.23 -13.46 -13.35
C VAL A 121 -8.55 -13.81 -12.67
N GLY A 122 -8.92 -13.07 -11.61
CA GLY A 122 -10.21 -13.24 -10.95
C GLY A 122 -11.40 -12.94 -11.87
N ALA A 123 -11.31 -11.88 -12.67
CA ALA A 123 -12.37 -11.51 -13.60
C ALA A 123 -12.53 -12.52 -14.74
N VAL A 124 -11.43 -13.07 -15.26
CA VAL A 124 -11.46 -14.15 -16.26
C VAL A 124 -12.11 -15.41 -15.69
N ASN A 125 -11.76 -15.79 -14.46
CA ASN A 125 -12.42 -16.90 -13.78
C ASN A 125 -13.93 -16.67 -13.63
N ASP A 126 -14.35 -15.47 -13.23
CA ASP A 126 -15.77 -15.15 -13.05
C ASP A 126 -16.57 -15.27 -14.36
N VAL A 127 -15.99 -14.90 -15.51
CA VAL A 127 -16.70 -14.92 -16.80
C VAL A 127 -16.60 -16.24 -17.55
N LEU A 128 -15.49 -16.97 -17.39
CA LEU A 128 -15.26 -18.23 -18.11
C LEU A 128 -15.72 -19.44 -17.30
N ALA A 129 -15.46 -19.51 -16.00
CA ALA A 129 -15.79 -20.70 -15.21
C ALA A 129 -17.27 -21.12 -15.27
N PRO A 130 -18.26 -20.19 -15.24
CA PRO A 130 -19.68 -20.57 -15.35
C PRO A 130 -20.04 -21.22 -16.70
N LYS A 131 -19.30 -20.88 -17.77
CA LYS A 131 -19.53 -21.43 -19.13
C LYS A 131 -18.89 -22.80 -19.32
N LEU A 132 -17.94 -23.15 -18.46
CA LEU A 132 -17.18 -24.40 -18.51
C LEU A 132 -17.76 -25.49 -17.60
N HIS A 133 -18.65 -25.12 -16.67
CA HIS A 133 -19.41 -26.07 -15.84
C HIS A 133 -20.48 -26.78 -16.68
N SER A 134 -20.06 -27.63 -17.60
CA SER A 134 -20.91 -28.68 -18.17
C SER A 134 -20.79 -29.92 -17.29
N LEU A 135 -21.93 -30.53 -16.95
CA LEU A 135 -22.00 -31.78 -16.18
C LEU A 135 -21.44 -33.00 -16.95
N PHE A 136 -21.05 -32.80 -18.20
CA PHE A 136 -20.41 -33.79 -19.07
C PHE A 136 -19.11 -33.18 -19.58
N SER A 137 -18.05 -34.00 -19.57
CA SER A 137 -16.68 -33.70 -20.00
C SER A 137 -16.59 -32.51 -20.97
N SER A 138 -15.93 -31.44 -20.52
CA SER A 138 -15.71 -30.22 -21.28
C SER A 138 -14.99 -30.56 -22.59
N ASP A 139 -15.71 -30.52 -23.70
CA ASP A 139 -15.14 -30.66 -25.02
C ASP A 139 -14.23 -29.45 -25.32
N PRO A 140 -13.04 -29.60 -25.94
CA PRO A 140 -12.18 -28.51 -26.42
C PRO A 140 -12.90 -27.32 -27.05
N ASP A 141 -14.00 -27.58 -27.76
CA ASP A 141 -14.79 -26.54 -28.42
C ASP A 141 -15.54 -25.64 -27.42
N THR A 142 -15.78 -26.13 -26.20
CA THR A 142 -16.43 -25.37 -25.11
C THR A 142 -15.57 -24.18 -24.69
N MET A 143 -14.25 -24.37 -24.52
CA MET A 143 -13.37 -23.27 -24.16
C MET A 143 -13.26 -22.25 -25.30
N ARG A 144 -13.10 -22.71 -26.54
CA ARG A 144 -13.05 -21.80 -27.70
C ARG A 144 -14.33 -20.98 -27.83
N ALA A 145 -15.49 -21.60 -27.63
CA ALA A 145 -16.77 -20.90 -27.61
C ALA A 145 -16.85 -19.88 -26.45
N ALA A 146 -16.42 -20.25 -25.25
CA ALA A 146 -16.39 -19.36 -24.10
C ALA A 146 -15.45 -18.15 -24.31
N LEU A 147 -14.29 -18.36 -24.96
CA LEU A 147 -13.38 -17.29 -25.36
C LEU A 147 -14.01 -16.40 -26.45
N ALA A 148 -14.66 -16.99 -27.47
CA ALA A 148 -15.34 -16.24 -28.53
C ALA A 148 -16.45 -15.33 -28.00
N ASP A 149 -17.15 -15.77 -26.95
CA ASP A 149 -18.18 -14.97 -26.30
C ASP A 149 -17.67 -13.64 -25.74
N LEU A 150 -16.40 -13.55 -25.31
CA LEU A 150 -15.82 -12.32 -24.78
C LEU A 150 -15.83 -11.16 -25.79
N GLY A 151 -15.98 -11.46 -27.09
CA GLY A 151 -16.12 -10.47 -28.15
C GLY A 151 -17.51 -9.83 -28.23
N LYS A 152 -18.51 -10.40 -27.54
CA LYS A 152 -19.87 -9.86 -27.48
C LYS A 152 -19.91 -8.63 -26.56
N PRO A 153 -20.58 -7.53 -26.93
CA PRO A 153 -20.59 -6.29 -26.13
C PRO A 153 -21.04 -6.49 -24.68
N ARG A 154 -22.06 -7.34 -24.45
CA ARG A 154 -22.56 -7.66 -23.10
C ARG A 154 -21.51 -8.40 -22.28
N GLU A 155 -20.88 -9.41 -22.86
CA GLU A 155 -19.90 -10.27 -22.18
C GLU A 155 -18.62 -9.49 -21.86
N PHE A 156 -18.15 -8.65 -22.79
CA PHE A 156 -17.04 -7.74 -22.53
C PHE A 156 -17.38 -6.71 -21.45
N GLY A 157 -18.61 -6.21 -21.43
CA GLY A 157 -19.10 -5.30 -20.39
C GLY A 157 -19.06 -5.94 -19.00
N GLU A 158 -19.54 -7.17 -18.86
CA GLU A 158 -19.45 -7.92 -17.60
C GLU A 158 -17.98 -8.22 -17.24
N PHE A 159 -17.16 -8.69 -18.18
CA PHE A 159 -15.74 -8.92 -17.92
C PHE A 159 -15.02 -7.67 -17.40
N SER A 160 -15.24 -6.53 -18.06
CA SER A 160 -14.69 -5.24 -17.63
C SER A 160 -15.20 -4.84 -16.24
N ARG A 161 -16.50 -5.05 -15.97
CA ARG A 161 -17.10 -4.76 -14.67
C ARG A 161 -16.49 -5.61 -13.56
N HIS A 162 -16.31 -6.92 -13.79
CA HIS A 162 -15.64 -7.82 -12.84
C HIS A 162 -14.20 -7.38 -12.57
N PHE A 163 -13.45 -7.03 -13.61
CA PHE A 163 -12.08 -6.55 -13.48
C PHE A 163 -12.00 -5.27 -12.65
N PHE A 164 -12.74 -4.22 -13.03
CA PHE A 164 -12.67 -2.93 -12.33
C PHE A 164 -13.24 -3.01 -10.91
N ALA A 165 -14.28 -3.82 -10.67
CA ALA A 165 -14.81 -4.04 -9.32
C ALA A 165 -13.77 -4.69 -8.40
N ARG A 166 -13.09 -5.74 -8.89
CA ARG A 166 -12.01 -6.42 -8.14
C ARG A 166 -10.83 -5.49 -7.89
N LEU A 167 -10.37 -4.80 -8.93
CA LEU A 167 -9.27 -3.85 -8.82
C LEU A 167 -9.59 -2.73 -7.82
N ALA A 168 -10.81 -2.19 -7.88
CA ALA A 168 -11.22 -1.13 -6.97
C ALA A 168 -11.27 -1.60 -5.53
N ASN A 169 -11.87 -2.78 -5.29
CA ASN A 169 -11.98 -3.37 -3.96
C ASN A 169 -10.60 -3.71 -3.37
N GLU A 170 -9.75 -4.39 -4.14
CA GLU A 170 -8.39 -4.74 -3.70
C GLU A 170 -7.51 -3.50 -3.53
N GLY A 171 -7.64 -2.51 -4.41
CA GLY A 171 -6.95 -1.23 -4.32
C GLY A 171 -7.30 -0.49 -3.03
N LEU A 172 -8.59 -0.33 -2.72
CA LEU A 172 -9.05 0.30 -1.48
C LEU A 172 -8.50 -0.42 -0.24
N GLN A 173 -8.60 -1.75 -0.20
CA GLN A 173 -8.08 -2.54 0.91
C GLN A 173 -6.57 -2.37 1.09
N TYR A 174 -5.82 -2.36 -0.01
CA TYR A 174 -4.38 -2.12 0.00
C TYR A 174 -4.02 -0.74 0.57
N PHE A 175 -4.68 0.33 0.11
CA PHE A 175 -4.41 1.69 0.60
C PHE A 175 -4.76 1.82 2.08
N LEU A 176 -5.90 1.29 2.51
CA LEU A 176 -6.31 1.28 3.93
C LEU A 176 -5.29 0.53 4.79
N SER A 177 -4.87 -0.67 4.39
CA SER A 177 -3.89 -1.47 5.12
C SER A 177 -2.56 -0.73 5.29
N LYS A 178 -2.05 -0.08 4.23
CA LYS A 178 -0.80 0.70 4.31
C LYS A 178 -0.92 1.88 5.27
N VAL A 179 -2.07 2.54 5.29
CA VAL A 179 -2.28 3.75 6.11
C VAL A 179 -2.42 3.39 7.58
N VAL A 180 -3.21 2.36 7.89
CA VAL A 180 -3.36 1.85 9.27
C VAL A 180 -2.01 1.39 9.83
N ASN A 181 -1.24 0.62 9.07
CA ASN A 181 0.09 0.17 9.50
C ASN A 181 1.08 1.33 9.73
N THR A 182 1.03 2.36 8.90
CA THR A 182 1.88 3.56 9.08
C THR A 182 1.53 4.31 10.35
N GLN A 183 0.24 4.48 10.65
CA GLN A 183 -0.21 5.14 11.88
C GLN A 183 0.13 4.34 13.14
N LEU A 184 -0.02 3.00 13.11
CA LEU A 184 0.42 2.14 14.21
C LEU A 184 1.93 2.26 14.45
N GLY A 185 2.73 2.32 13.38
CA GLY A 185 4.18 2.56 13.49
C GLY A 185 4.53 3.94 14.07
N GLU A 186 3.84 5.00 13.63
CA GLU A 186 4.00 6.37 14.16
C GLU A 186 3.63 6.43 15.65
N LEU A 187 2.50 5.84 16.04
CA LEU A 187 2.04 5.79 17.44
C LEU A 187 3.04 5.02 18.33
N LEU A 188 3.48 3.83 17.92
CA LEU A 188 4.45 3.04 18.69
C LEU A 188 5.81 3.75 18.80
N SER A 189 6.22 4.50 17.77
CA SER A 189 7.45 5.32 17.83
C SER A 189 7.31 6.51 18.78
N GLN A 190 6.14 7.17 18.83
CA GLN A 190 5.86 8.25 19.76
C GLN A 190 5.73 7.75 21.21
N THR A 191 5.09 6.60 21.44
CA THR A 191 5.02 6.00 22.78
C THR A 191 6.40 5.59 23.29
N ARG A 192 7.29 5.10 22.41
CA ARG A 192 8.68 4.78 22.77
C ARG A 192 9.52 6.03 23.07
N CYS A 193 9.33 7.12 22.33
CA CYS A 193 10.03 8.39 22.61
C CYS A 193 9.52 9.03 23.92
N GLY A 194 8.21 9.03 24.16
CA GLY A 194 7.62 9.53 25.41
C GLY A 194 8.01 8.72 26.65
N LEU A 195 8.29 7.42 26.51
CA LEU A 195 8.81 6.60 27.61
C LEU A 195 10.31 6.82 27.88
N GLY A 196 11.08 7.28 26.89
CA GLY A 196 12.50 7.61 27.05
C GLY A 196 12.72 8.92 27.83
N ASP A 197 11.86 9.91 27.62
CA ASP A 197 11.92 11.19 28.33
C ASP A 197 11.42 11.08 29.78
N ALA A 198 10.55 10.11 30.08
CA ALA A 198 10.07 9.85 31.44
C ALA A 198 11.09 9.15 32.36
N ILE A 199 12.17 8.57 31.80
CA ILE A 199 13.24 7.93 32.59
C ILE A 199 14.40 8.91 32.87
N SER A 200 14.46 10.06 32.19
CA SER A 200 15.38 11.16 32.54
C SER A 200 14.69 12.16 33.48
N GLY A 201 14.40 11.71 34.70
CA GLY A 201 13.94 12.60 35.77
C GLY A 201 15.01 13.64 36.17
N PRO A 202 14.61 14.83 36.65
CA PRO A 202 15.53 15.90 37.03
C PRO A 202 16.36 15.49 38.24
N GLN A 203 17.68 15.65 38.16
CA GLN A 203 18.56 15.46 39.32
C GLN A 203 18.16 16.44 40.42
N HIS A 204 17.64 15.91 41.53
CA HIS A 204 17.34 16.62 42.75
C HIS A 204 18.61 17.30 43.30
N HIS A 205 18.67 18.62 43.22
CA HIS A 205 19.58 19.41 44.07
C HIS A 205 19.02 19.41 45.50
N LEU A 206 19.69 18.68 46.40
CA LEU A 206 19.49 18.75 47.86
C LEU A 206 19.98 20.11 48.41
N PRO A 207 19.25 20.74 49.36
CA PRO A 207 19.77 21.88 50.10
C PRO A 207 20.72 21.42 51.22
N ALA A 208 21.84 22.14 51.37
CA ALA A 208 22.90 21.87 52.33
C ALA A 208 22.45 22.07 53.80
N GLN A 209 22.57 21.02 54.62
CA GLN A 209 22.42 21.10 56.07
C GLN A 209 23.69 21.64 56.74
N ARG A 210 23.52 22.66 57.59
CA ARG A 210 24.52 23.17 58.53
C ARG A 210 25.00 22.07 59.48
N ARG A 211 26.30 21.80 59.51
CA ARG A 211 26.96 21.12 60.64
C ARG A 211 27.57 22.16 61.59
N GLN A 212 27.03 22.22 62.80
CA GLN A 212 27.67 22.82 63.97
C GLN A 212 28.90 21.98 64.35
N GLY A 213 30.05 22.63 64.51
CA GLY A 213 31.25 22.07 65.13
C GLY A 213 31.62 22.90 66.36
N ARG A 214 31.70 22.22 67.52
CA ARG A 214 32.04 22.75 68.85
C ARG A 214 33.38 22.12 69.26
N GLY A 215 34.32 22.90 69.83
CA GLY A 215 35.56 22.38 70.47
C GLY A 215 36.84 23.15 70.06
N VAL A 216 37.17 24.30 70.68
CA VAL A 216 38.09 24.49 71.83
C VAL A 216 39.60 24.40 71.46
N HIS A 217 40.30 25.54 71.44
CA HIS A 217 41.57 25.76 72.18
C HIS A 217 42.01 27.24 72.23
N GLN A 218 42.59 27.62 73.36
CA GLN A 218 42.98 28.97 73.86
C GLN A 218 44.21 29.64 73.18
N PRO A 219 44.48 30.94 73.47
CA PRO A 219 45.40 31.86 72.76
C PRO A 219 46.81 31.92 73.40
N PRO A 220 47.74 32.78 72.91
CA PRO A 220 47.87 34.12 73.55
C PRO A 220 48.35 35.30 72.67
N ALA A 221 48.11 36.48 73.26
CA ALA A 221 48.73 37.81 73.22
C ALA A 221 49.97 38.16 72.35
N GLY A 222 49.99 39.43 71.91
CA GLY A 222 51.21 40.21 71.60
C GLY A 222 51.04 41.16 70.40
N VAL A 223 50.52 42.39 70.55
CA VAL A 223 51.23 43.67 70.84
C VAL A 223 51.76 44.42 69.58
N SER A 224 51.41 45.71 69.51
CA SER A 224 51.99 46.82 68.71
C SER A 224 51.81 46.81 67.18
N GLY A 225 51.42 47.90 66.52
CA GLY A 225 51.17 49.28 66.95
C GLY A 225 51.06 50.23 65.74
N SER A 226 50.73 51.49 66.02
CA SER A 226 50.94 52.71 65.21
C SER A 226 50.20 52.84 63.87
N ARG A 227 49.35 53.88 63.73
CA ARG A 227 49.62 55.18 63.02
C ARG A 227 49.67 54.98 61.49
N ASP A 228 49.11 55.79 60.61
CA ASP A 228 48.65 57.19 60.56
C ASP A 228 47.80 57.26 59.26
N VAL A 229 46.68 58.00 59.20
CA VAL A 229 46.51 59.36 58.63
C VAL A 229 46.79 59.50 57.12
N GLY A 230 45.84 60.14 56.43
CA GLY A 230 46.03 60.85 55.15
C GLY A 230 45.04 60.41 54.08
N LEU A 231 43.83 60.99 54.06
CA LEU A 231 43.40 62.16 53.27
C LEU A 231 42.55 61.73 52.07
#